data_AF-A0A7W0IZZ0-F1
#
_entry.id   AF-A0A7W0IZZ0-F1
#
_cell.length_a   1.000
_cell.length_b   1.000
_cell.length_c   1.000
_cell.angle_alpha   90.00
_cell.angle_beta   90.00
_cell.angle_gamma   90.00
#
_symmetry.space_group_name_H-M   'P 1'
#
loop_
_entity.id
_entity.type
_entity.pdbx_description
1 polymer ?
#
loop_
_entity_poly.entity_id
_entity_poly.type
_entity_poly.pdbx_seq_one_letter_code
_entity_poly.pdbx_strand_id
1 'polypeptide(L)' 'MKTELTRMLGIKHPIIQAGMGPFSNNHLAAAAANAGVLGLHSTSGIGFGAVGGIHEHFVKTAGADMEDDHPTIL' A
#
# COMPACT_ATOMS: atom_id res chain seq x y z
N MET A 1 6.62 -21.02 -8.64
CA MET A 1 7.74 -20.69 -9.54
C MET A 1 8.80 -19.98 -8.71
N LYS A 2 10.08 -20.32 -8.85
CA LYS A 2 11.18 -19.64 -8.14
C LYS A 2 11.96 -18.77 -9.13
N THR A 3 12.06 -17.48 -8.85
CA THR A 3 12.83 -16.48 -9.58
C THR A 3 13.76 -15.74 -8.63
N GLU A 4 14.74 -14.99 -9.16
CA GLU A 4 15.59 -14.11 -8.36
C GLU A 4 14.77 -13.12 -7.52
N LEU A 5 13.68 -12.56 -8.07
CA LEU A 5 12.77 -11.69 -7.36
C LEU A 5 12.15 -12.37 -6.12
N THR A 6 11.60 -13.59 -6.29
CA THR A 6 11.02 -14.34 -5.16
C THR A 6 12.07 -14.71 -4.11
N ARG A 7 13.32 -14.97 -4.52
CA ARG A 7 14.44 -15.30 -3.63
C ARG A 7 14.89 -14.09 -2.82
N MET A 8 15.01 -12.93 -3.46
CA MET A 8 15.47 -11.69 -2.81
C MET A 8 14.44 -11.15 -1.81
N LEU A 9 13.15 -11.26 -2.13
CA LEU A 9 12.09 -10.62 -1.33
C LEU A 9 11.33 -11.59 -0.40
N GLY A 10 11.56 -12.90 -0.50
CA GLY A 10 10.85 -13.90 0.32
C GLY A 10 9.37 -14.08 -0.02
N ILE A 11 8.94 -13.66 -1.22
CA ILE A 11 7.55 -13.78 -1.69
C ILE A 11 7.31 -15.07 -2.47
N LYS A 12 6.05 -15.55 -2.51
CA LYS A 12 5.65 -16.81 -3.16
C LYS A 12 5.54 -16.71 -4.67
N HIS A 13 5.08 -15.56 -5.16
CA HIS A 13 4.79 -15.33 -6.57
C HIS A 13 5.65 -14.18 -7.10
N PRO A 14 6.22 -14.28 -8.31
CA PRO A 14 7.02 -13.22 -8.92
C PRO A 14 6.11 -12.12 -9.49
N ILE A 15 5.24 -11.58 -8.64
CA ILE A 15 4.23 -10.58 -8.98
C ILE A 15 4.42 -9.40 -8.02
N ILE A 16 4.23 -8.19 -8.56
CA ILE A 16 4.24 -6.95 -7.80
C ILE A 16 2.91 -6.26 -8.06
N GLN A 17 2.14 -5.98 -7.01
CA GLN A 17 1.01 -5.07 -7.11
C GLN A 17 1.54 -3.63 -7.04
N ALA A 18 1.44 -2.90 -8.15
CA ALA A 18 1.98 -1.54 -8.26
C ALA A 18 1.17 -0.53 -7.43
N GLY A 19 1.83 0.46 -6.84
CA GLY A 19 1.15 1.59 -6.20
C GLY A 19 0.25 2.33 -7.19
N MET A 20 -0.98 2.66 -6.79
CA MET A 20 -2.00 3.27 -7.67
C MET A 20 -2.45 4.64 -7.18
N GLY A 21 -1.52 5.57 -6.95
CA GLY A 21 -1.85 6.95 -6.57
C GLY A 21 -2.66 7.65 -7.65
N PRO A 22 -3.63 8.52 -7.30
CA PRO A 22 -3.94 9.01 -5.95
C PRO A 22 -4.84 8.07 -5.12
N PHE A 23 -5.16 6.86 -5.57
CA PHE A 23 -6.08 5.96 -4.87
C PHE A 23 -5.42 5.27 -3.68
N SER A 24 -6.15 5.15 -2.57
CA SER A 24 -5.75 4.26 -1.47
C SER A 24 -5.87 2.81 -1.94
N ASN A 25 -4.79 2.06 -1.75
CA ASN A 25 -4.73 0.63 -2.06
C ASN A 25 -4.34 -0.21 -0.83
N ASN A 26 -4.56 0.30 0.38
CA ASN A 26 -4.10 -0.31 1.63
C ASN A 26 -4.57 -1.77 1.79
N HIS A 27 -5.87 -2.00 1.64
CA HIS A 27 -6.41 -3.35 1.71
C HIS A 27 -5.96 -4.25 0.56
N LEU A 28 -5.76 -3.70 -0.64
CA LEU A 28 -5.26 -4.47 -1.78
C LEU A 28 -3.80 -4.88 -1.56
N ALA A 29 -2.95 -3.97 -1.09
CA ALA A 29 -1.55 -4.25 -0.78
C ALA A 29 -1.43 -5.30 0.34
N ALA A 30 -2.24 -5.19 1.40
CA ALA A 30 -2.32 -6.18 2.46
C ALA A 30 -2.80 -7.55 1.96
N ALA A 31 -3.86 -7.58 1.14
CA ALA A 31 -4.36 -8.83 0.54
C ALA A 31 -3.33 -9.48 -0.39
N ALA A 32 -2.61 -8.69 -1.18
CA ALA A 32 -1.52 -9.17 -2.03
C ALA A 32 -0.39 -9.78 -1.19
N ALA A 33 0.04 -9.08 -0.12
CA ALA A 33 1.05 -9.59 0.81
C ALA A 33 0.63 -10.93 1.44
N ASN A 34 -0.61 -11.03 1.92
CA ASN A 34 -1.16 -12.27 2.48
C ASN A 34 -1.18 -13.43 1.46
N ALA A 35 -1.44 -13.13 0.18
CA ALA A 35 -1.35 -14.09 -0.91
C ALA A 35 0.09 -14.48 -1.29
N GLY A 36 1.11 -13.80 -0.75
CA GLY A 36 2.53 -14.02 -1.06
C GLY A 36 3.02 -13.28 -2.30
N VAL A 37 2.42 -12.13 -2.60
CA VAL A 37 2.80 -11.17 -3.64
C VAL A 37 3.41 -9.93 -2.97
N LEU A 38 4.34 -9.23 -3.62
CA LEU A 38 4.77 -7.92 -3.10
C LEU A 38 3.65 -6.90 -3.31
N GLY A 39 3.02 -6.45 -2.22
CA GLY A 39 2.06 -5.33 -2.22
C GLY A 39 2.77 -4.00 -1.99
N LEU A 40 2.37 -2.96 -2.73
CA LEU A 40 2.93 -1.60 -2.58
C LEU A 40 1.82 -0.60 -2.29
N HIS A 41 1.97 0.11 -1.17
CA HIS A 41 1.16 1.29 -0.86
C HIS A 41 1.55 2.45 -1.78
N SER A 42 0.57 3.20 -2.28
CA SER A 42 0.87 4.46 -2.96
C SER A 42 0.84 5.61 -1.97
N THR A 43 1.77 6.55 -2.10
CA THR A 43 1.77 7.83 -1.38
C THR A 43 1.58 9.03 -2.33
N SER A 44 1.69 8.78 -3.65
CA SER A 44 1.61 9.82 -4.67
C SER A 44 0.20 10.39 -4.75
N GLY A 45 0.07 11.71 -4.59
CA GLY A 45 -1.21 12.41 -4.67
C GLY A 45 -2.17 12.19 -3.50
N ILE A 46 -1.82 11.37 -2.50
CA ILE A 46 -2.67 11.09 -1.34
C ILE A 46 -2.61 12.25 -0.33
N GLY A 47 -1.40 12.64 0.10
CA GLY A 47 -1.21 13.68 1.12
C GLY A 47 -1.49 15.12 0.65
N PHE A 48 -1.68 15.32 -0.66
CA PHE A 48 -1.91 16.65 -1.24
C PHE A 48 -3.40 16.95 -1.49
N GLY A 49 -4.31 16.03 -1.11
CA GLY A 49 -5.74 16.22 -1.32
C GLY A 49 -6.13 16.28 -2.81
N ALA A 50 -5.35 15.65 -3.69
CA ALA A 50 -5.59 15.67 -5.13
C ALA A 50 -6.95 15.07 -5.52
N VAL A 51 -7.49 14.19 -4.68
CA VAL A 51 -8.84 13.63 -4.76
C VAL A 51 -9.52 13.80 -3.41
N GLY A 52 -10.73 14.38 -3.39
CA GLY A 52 -11.47 14.64 -2.16
C GLY A 52 -11.68 13.37 -1.34
N GLY A 53 -11.41 13.45 -0.03
CA GLY A 53 -11.57 12.34 0.92
C GLY A 53 -10.54 11.20 0.80
N ILE A 54 -9.60 11.27 -0.15
CA ILE A 54 -8.68 10.15 -0.38
C ILE A 54 -7.62 10.00 0.71
N HIS A 55 -7.17 11.13 1.28
CA HIS A 55 -6.25 11.13 2.40
C HIS A 55 -6.89 10.51 3.64
N GLU A 56 -8.12 10.93 3.97
CA GLU A 56 -8.89 10.37 5.07
C GLU A 56 -9.14 8.87 4.89
N HIS A 57 -9.50 8.46 3.67
CA HIS A 57 -9.67 7.04 3.37
C HIS A 57 -8.36 6.26 3.51
N PHE A 58 -7.23 6.81 3.08
CA PHE A 58 -5.92 6.21 3.26
C PHE A 58 -5.59 6.02 4.75
N VAL A 59 -5.71 7.06 5.57
CA VAL A 59 -5.44 7.03 7.01
C VAL A 59 -6.30 5.97 7.71
N LYS A 60 -7.63 6.03 7.51
CA LYS A 60 -8.57 5.08 8.14
C LYS A 60 -8.33 3.64 7.74
N THR A 61 -8.00 3.38 6.48
CA THR A 61 -7.73 2.00 5.99
C THR A 61 -6.35 1.48 6.37
N ALA A 62 -5.44 2.35 6.79
CA ALA A 62 -4.19 1.97 7.45
C ALA A 62 -4.39 1.58 8.93
N GLY A 63 -5.56 1.87 9.50
CA GLY A 63 -5.84 1.66 10.93
C GLY A 63 -5.32 2.79 11.83
N ALA A 64 -5.08 3.97 11.26
CA ALA A 64 -4.66 5.19 11.95
C ALA A 64 -5.80 6.21 12.02
N ASP A 65 -5.60 7.27 12.81
CA ASP A 65 -6.49 8.41 12.98
C ASP A 65 -5.96 9.67 12.28
N MET A 66 -6.84 10.63 11.97
CA MET A 66 -6.47 11.84 11.21
C MET A 66 -5.57 12.80 12.01
N GLU A 67 -5.57 12.65 13.33
CA GLU A 67 -4.74 13.39 14.27
C GLU A 67 -3.37 12.75 14.48
N ASP A 68 -3.15 11.52 13.99
CA ASP A 68 -1.87 10.83 14.13
C ASP A 68 -0.75 11.53 13.36
N ASP A 69 0.48 11.37 13.86
CA ASP A 69 1.64 11.91 13.18
C ASP A 69 1.95 11.16 11.88
N HIS A 70 2.70 11.82 10.99
CA HIS A 70 2.99 11.28 9.67
C HIS A 70 3.67 9.90 9.69
N PRO A 71 4.62 9.61 10.62
CA PRO A 71 5.20 8.28 10.77
C PRO A 71 4.23 7.19 11.24
N THR A 72 3.16 7.53 11.97
CA THR A 72 2.15 6.55 12.39
C THR A 72 1.21 6.19 11.24
N ILE A 73 0.95 7.15 10.35
CA ILE A 73 0.07 6.98 9.18
C ILE A 73 0.73 6.17 8.05
N LEU A 74 2.07 6.20 7.92
CA LEU A 74 2.84 5.59 6.83
C LEU A 74 3.60 4.33 7.24
#